data_AF-A0A1V5DHI6-F1
#
_entry.id   AF-A0A1V5DHI6-F1
#
_cell.length_a   1.000
_cell.length_b   1.000
_cell.length_c   1.000
_cell.angle_alpha   90.00
_cell.angle_beta   90.00
_cell.angle_gamma   90.00
#
_symmetry.space_group_name_H-M   'P 1'
#
loop_
_entity.id
_entity.type
_entity.pdbx_description
1 polymer ?
#
loop_
_entity_poly.entity_id
_entity_poly.type
_entity_poly.pdbx_seq_one_letter_code
_entity_poly.pdbx_strand_id
1 'polypeptide(L)'
;MALRYSTGCRNKMLKYKSFRQVFEDSKLYLYTATQPASADEAAAGSLIATATKASGAVTGKSTKQVSLTKVTTRGADGDKHTITLDGTAYEYTVVTADTSDTIAQKLAALIDESEYVEAMAVGGTTVTESVIAMRSRFGGAAAFVAVASNTGSAVLSTVEDYVVTSSGNGLKFGNPVGGTISKDSDVWSGVVTLAGTNTAGWFRIVEYGGNPAISSTTEARVDGNIGVGLGDGQVGNASMEYGTTVTVMTAAFTFPYAAE
;
A
#
# COMPACT_ATOMS: atom_id res chain seq x y z
N MET A 1 -19.54 17.16 7.57
CA MET A 1 -19.03 15.78 7.62
C MET A 1 -18.61 15.43 6.21
N ALA A 2 -17.32 15.46 5.92
CA ALA A 2 -16.77 15.01 4.65
C ALA A 2 -15.24 15.02 4.77
N LEU A 3 -14.64 13.87 4.52
CA LEU A 3 -13.22 13.77 4.20
C LEU A 3 -12.87 14.79 3.12
N ARG A 4 -11.78 15.54 3.33
CA ARG A 4 -11.27 16.51 2.35
C ARG A 4 -9.98 15.95 1.77
N TYR A 5 -10.03 15.64 0.47
CA TYR A 5 -8.87 15.19 -0.28
C TYR A 5 -8.14 16.41 -0.88
N SER A 6 -6.81 16.47 -0.77
CA SER A 6 -6.03 17.54 -1.41
C SER A 6 -6.05 17.40 -2.93
N THR A 7 -5.72 18.48 -3.64
CA THR A 7 -5.53 18.46 -5.10
C THR A 7 -4.45 17.46 -5.49
N GLY A 8 -3.36 17.39 -4.72
CA GLY A 8 -2.29 16.42 -4.93
C GLY A 8 -2.75 14.97 -4.77
N CYS A 9 -3.62 14.70 -3.78
CA CYS A 9 -4.19 13.36 -3.57
C CYS A 9 -5.06 12.95 -4.76
N ARG A 10 -6.04 13.78 -5.15
CA ARG A 10 -6.95 13.50 -6.27
C ARG A 10 -6.19 13.29 -7.58
N ASN A 11 -5.23 14.16 -7.90
CA ASN A 11 -4.48 14.07 -9.15
C ASN A 11 -3.61 12.81 -9.23
N LYS A 12 -2.99 12.39 -8.13
CA LYS A 12 -2.23 11.13 -8.09
C LYS A 12 -3.15 9.92 -8.28
N MET A 13 -4.32 9.95 -7.64
CA MET A 13 -5.31 8.87 -7.73
C MET A 13 -5.91 8.70 -9.13
N LEU A 14 -6.19 9.82 -9.80
CA LEU A 14 -6.72 9.79 -11.17
C LEU A 14 -5.65 9.48 -12.23
N LYS A 15 -4.36 9.62 -11.91
CA LYS A 15 -3.28 9.51 -12.91
C LYS A 15 -2.49 8.21 -12.84
N TYR A 16 -2.00 7.78 -11.67
CA TYR A 16 -1.02 6.68 -11.63
C TYR A 16 -0.84 5.94 -10.29
N LYS A 17 -1.58 6.28 -9.23
CA LYS A 17 -1.47 5.58 -7.93
C LYS A 17 -2.82 5.24 -7.35
N SER A 18 -2.96 4.10 -6.71
CA SER A 18 -4.11 3.88 -5.83
C SER A 18 -3.99 4.68 -4.52
N PHE A 19 -5.09 4.86 -3.79
CA PHE A 19 -5.07 5.53 -2.47
C PHE A 19 -4.02 4.91 -1.54
N ARG A 20 -3.94 3.57 -1.50
CA ARG A 20 -2.95 2.81 -0.73
C ARG A 20 -1.52 3.17 -1.12
N GLN A 21 -1.22 3.27 -2.42
CA GLN A 21 0.12 3.66 -2.91
C GLN A 21 0.45 5.14 -2.67
N VAL A 22 -0.56 6.02 -2.59
CA VAL A 22 -0.37 7.44 -2.27
C VAL A 22 0.06 7.60 -0.82
N PHE A 23 -0.61 6.92 0.11
CA PHE A 23 -0.38 7.05 1.55
C PHE A 23 0.47 5.92 2.16
N GLU A 24 1.22 5.20 1.32
CA GLU A 24 2.23 4.24 1.74
C GLU A 24 3.29 4.92 2.62
N ASP A 25 3.46 4.43 3.85
CA ASP A 25 4.33 5.01 4.88
C ASP A 25 3.98 6.46 5.27
N SER A 26 2.70 6.80 5.17
CA SER A 26 2.19 8.10 5.60
C SER A 26 2.32 8.32 7.11
N LYS A 27 2.05 9.56 7.53
CA LYS A 27 1.90 9.96 8.93
C LYS A 27 0.52 10.57 9.13
N LEU A 28 -0.09 10.33 10.28
CA LEU A 28 -1.34 10.97 10.67
C LEU A 28 -1.07 11.98 11.78
N TYR A 29 -1.50 13.21 11.59
CA TYR A 29 -1.30 14.32 12.50
C TYR A 29 -2.64 14.65 13.18
N LEU A 30 -2.62 14.76 14.50
CA LEU A 30 -3.78 15.13 15.30
C LEU A 30 -3.68 16.59 15.70
N TYR A 31 -4.73 17.36 15.43
CA TYR A 31 -4.75 18.81 15.67
C TYR A 31 -5.93 19.21 16.55
N THR A 32 -5.73 20.32 17.27
CA THR A 32 -6.82 21.04 17.92
C THR A 32 -7.67 21.78 16.88
N ALA A 33 -8.76 22.42 17.35
CA ALA A 33 -9.64 23.27 16.54
C ALA A 33 -10.36 22.52 15.41
N THR A 34 -10.88 23.27 14.44
CA THR A 34 -11.65 22.74 13.32
C THR A 34 -10.79 22.47 12.10
N GLN A 35 -11.15 21.42 11.37
CA GLN A 35 -10.55 21.04 10.09
C GLN A 35 -10.51 22.22 9.08
N PRO A 36 -9.38 22.49 8.40
CA PRO A 36 -9.24 23.53 7.37
C PRO A 36 -10.22 23.37 6.21
N ALA A 37 -10.60 24.47 5.55
CA ALA A 37 -11.62 24.44 4.48
C ALA A 37 -11.19 23.57 3.30
N SER A 38 -9.88 23.46 3.07
CA SER A 38 -9.28 22.55 2.09
C SER A 38 -8.05 21.85 2.67
N ALA A 39 -7.83 20.60 2.23
CA ALA A 39 -6.61 19.86 2.56
C ALA A 39 -5.35 20.42 1.87
N ASP A 40 -5.52 21.35 0.91
CA ASP A 40 -4.41 22.08 0.30
C ASP A 40 -3.85 23.20 1.21
N GLU A 41 -4.60 23.64 2.23
CA GLU A 41 -4.17 24.69 3.16
C GLU A 41 -3.17 24.15 4.20
N ALA A 42 -2.33 25.03 4.74
CA ALA A 42 -1.55 24.73 5.94
C ALA A 42 -2.45 24.24 7.09
N ALA A 43 -1.92 23.34 7.92
CA ALA A 43 -2.67 22.81 9.05
C ALA A 43 -3.12 23.94 10.00
N ALA A 44 -4.38 23.88 10.45
CA ALA A 44 -4.95 24.79 11.43
C ALA A 44 -4.92 24.19 12.85
N GLY A 45 -4.76 25.05 13.86
CA GLY A 45 -4.67 24.63 15.26
C GLY A 45 -3.27 24.12 15.65
N SER A 46 -3.14 23.71 16.91
CA SER A 46 -1.89 23.20 17.47
C SER A 46 -1.79 21.69 17.25
N LEU A 47 -0.59 21.22 16.88
CA LEU A 47 -0.30 19.79 16.73
C LEU A 47 -0.28 19.11 18.10
N ILE A 48 -1.13 18.11 18.29
CA ILE A 48 -1.24 17.33 19.53
C ILE A 48 -0.25 16.16 19.50
N ALA A 49 -0.33 15.33 18.47
CA ALA A 49 0.48 14.13 18.31
C ALA A 49 0.65 13.78 16.82
N THR A 50 1.75 13.07 16.51
CA THR A 50 1.96 12.45 15.20
C THR A 50 1.87 10.94 15.37
N ALA A 51 0.86 10.33 14.78
CA ALA A 51 0.67 8.89 14.78
C ALA A 51 1.45 8.23 13.63
N THR A 52 2.15 7.15 13.99
CA THR A 52 2.92 6.27 13.11
C THR A 52 2.67 4.82 13.53
N LYS A 53 3.30 3.84 12.87
CA LYS A 53 3.25 2.45 13.31
C LYS A 53 3.91 2.31 14.68
N ALA A 54 3.11 1.94 15.68
CA ALA A 54 3.50 1.75 17.08
C ALA A 54 4.30 2.92 17.67
N SER A 55 3.98 4.17 17.29
CA SER A 55 4.72 5.37 17.68
C SER A 55 6.21 5.39 17.28
N GLY A 56 6.66 4.49 16.42
CA GLY A 56 8.05 4.39 16.00
C GLY A 56 8.42 5.43 14.94
N ALA A 57 9.71 5.77 14.88
CA ALA A 57 10.22 6.74 13.92
C ALA A 57 10.09 6.23 12.47
N VAL A 58 9.57 7.07 11.57
CA VAL A 58 9.54 6.78 10.14
C VAL A 58 10.89 7.17 9.54
N THR A 59 11.77 6.18 9.36
CA THR A 59 13.16 6.36 8.91
C THR A 59 13.37 6.17 7.40
N GLY A 60 12.37 5.63 6.70
CA GLY A 60 12.42 5.36 5.28
C GLY A 60 11.06 5.02 4.70
N LYS A 61 10.97 5.04 3.37
CA LYS A 61 9.81 4.58 2.64
C LYS A 61 9.96 3.11 2.30
N SER A 62 8.84 2.39 2.32
CA SER A 62 8.84 1.00 1.92
C SER A 62 9.05 0.86 0.41
N THR A 63 9.95 -0.04 0.05
CA THR A 63 10.30 -0.33 -1.34
C THR A 63 9.44 -1.45 -1.88
N LYS A 64 9.25 -1.44 -3.21
CA LYS A 64 8.66 -2.57 -3.93
C LYS A 64 9.70 -3.69 -4.05
N GLN A 65 9.25 -4.93 -3.98
CA GLN A 65 10.08 -6.10 -4.27
C GLN A 65 9.99 -6.43 -5.77
N VAL A 66 11.06 -7.01 -6.31
CA VAL A 66 11.13 -7.53 -7.69
C VAL A 66 11.66 -8.96 -7.66
N SER A 67 11.10 -9.83 -8.50
CA SER A 67 11.62 -11.18 -8.74
C SER A 67 11.53 -11.52 -10.23
N LEU A 68 12.51 -12.27 -10.73
CA LEU A 68 12.58 -12.74 -12.11
C LEU A 68 12.59 -14.27 -12.13
N THR A 69 11.59 -14.86 -12.78
CA THR A 69 11.51 -16.32 -13.00
C THR A 69 11.63 -16.63 -14.48
N LYS A 70 12.52 -17.54 -14.85
CA LYS A 70 12.73 -17.96 -16.23
C LYS A 70 11.94 -19.22 -16.54
N VAL A 71 11.40 -19.29 -17.76
CA VAL A 71 10.86 -20.51 -18.36
C VAL A 71 11.98 -21.16 -19.19
N THR A 72 12.72 -22.04 -18.56
CA THR A 72 13.92 -22.67 -19.15
C THR A 72 13.55 -23.77 -20.13
N THR A 73 12.48 -24.53 -19.86
CA THR A 73 11.95 -25.52 -20.80
C THR A 73 10.44 -25.45 -20.88
N ARG A 74 9.90 -25.70 -22.08
CA ARG A 74 8.46 -25.80 -22.31
C ARG A 74 7.83 -26.93 -21.49
N GLY A 75 8.46 -28.10 -21.42
CA GLY A 75 7.83 -29.34 -20.95
C GLY A 75 7.01 -30.05 -22.04
N ALA A 76 6.54 -31.26 -21.73
CA ALA A 76 5.64 -32.05 -22.57
C ALA A 76 4.19 -31.56 -22.44
N ASP A 77 3.32 -31.96 -23.38
CA ASP A 77 1.88 -31.67 -23.28
C ASP A 77 1.31 -32.31 -22.01
N GLY A 78 0.59 -31.51 -21.21
CA GLY A 78 0.08 -31.91 -19.90
C GLY A 78 1.01 -31.63 -18.71
N ASP A 79 2.28 -31.27 -18.95
CA ASP A 79 3.16 -30.76 -17.88
C ASP A 79 2.62 -29.44 -17.32
N LYS A 80 2.98 -29.13 -16.07
CA LYS A 80 2.55 -27.91 -15.39
C LYS A 80 3.72 -27.03 -14.99
N HIS A 81 3.55 -25.73 -15.18
CA HIS A 81 4.39 -24.66 -14.65
C HIS A 81 3.64 -23.95 -13.53
N THR A 82 4.22 -23.91 -12.32
CA THR A 82 3.58 -23.31 -11.14
C THR A 82 4.49 -22.29 -10.49
N ILE A 83 3.99 -21.08 -10.28
CA ILE A 83 4.61 -20.09 -9.40
C ILE A 83 3.71 -19.93 -8.18
N THR A 84 4.26 -20.16 -6.99
CA THR A 84 3.56 -19.90 -5.74
C THR A 84 3.98 -18.56 -5.18
N LEU A 85 3.02 -17.68 -4.86
CA LEU A 85 3.20 -16.38 -4.23
C LEU A 85 2.42 -16.37 -2.91
N ASP A 86 3.12 -16.21 -1.78
CA ASP A 86 2.51 -16.16 -0.45
C ASP A 86 1.51 -17.30 -0.17
N GLY A 87 1.85 -18.52 -0.62
CA GLY A 87 1.02 -19.72 -0.47
C GLY A 87 -0.10 -19.87 -1.51
N THR A 88 -0.31 -18.89 -2.38
CA THR A 88 -1.26 -18.97 -3.51
C THR A 88 -0.53 -19.47 -4.75
N ALA A 89 -0.97 -20.60 -5.31
CA ALA A 89 -0.39 -21.18 -6.51
C ALA A 89 -1.05 -20.61 -7.78
N TYR A 90 -0.21 -20.15 -8.71
CA TYR A 90 -0.58 -19.78 -10.07
C TYR A 90 -0.03 -20.85 -10.99
N GLU A 91 -0.93 -21.59 -11.64
CA GLU A 91 -0.59 -22.81 -12.39
C GLU A 91 -1.04 -22.70 -13.85
N TYR A 92 -0.16 -23.10 -14.76
CA TYR A 92 -0.47 -23.26 -16.17
C TYR A 92 -0.13 -24.67 -16.67
N THR A 93 -1.06 -25.29 -17.41
CA THR A 93 -0.87 -26.61 -18.03
C THR A 93 -0.49 -26.46 -19.50
N VAL A 94 0.60 -27.10 -19.91
CA VAL A 94 1.18 -27.04 -21.26
C VAL A 94 0.25 -27.72 -22.27
N VAL A 95 0.02 -27.07 -23.41
CA VAL A 95 -0.73 -27.59 -24.56
C VAL A 95 0.12 -27.61 -25.83
N THR A 96 -0.27 -28.42 -26.81
CA THR A 96 0.50 -28.74 -28.03
C THR A 96 1.06 -27.52 -28.79
N ALA A 97 0.35 -26.39 -28.81
CA ALA A 97 0.76 -25.19 -29.53
C ALA A 97 1.69 -24.25 -28.72
N ASP A 98 1.94 -24.54 -27.45
CA ASP A 98 2.71 -23.65 -26.59
C ASP A 98 4.19 -23.63 -26.94
N THR A 99 4.79 -22.46 -26.78
CA THR A 99 6.23 -22.21 -26.66
C THR A 99 6.54 -21.70 -25.24
N SER A 100 7.82 -21.66 -24.85
CA SER A 100 8.24 -21.02 -23.58
C SER A 100 7.74 -19.58 -23.46
N ASP A 101 7.69 -18.82 -24.56
CA ASP A 101 7.16 -17.46 -24.58
C ASP A 101 5.66 -17.44 -24.28
N THR A 102 4.88 -18.31 -24.90
CA THR A 102 3.43 -18.37 -24.64
C THR A 102 3.12 -18.85 -23.22
N ILE A 103 3.94 -19.73 -22.66
CA ILE A 103 3.83 -20.18 -21.26
C ILE A 103 4.12 -19.00 -20.32
N ALA A 104 5.20 -18.26 -20.56
CA ALA A 104 5.54 -17.07 -19.78
C ALA A 104 4.42 -16.03 -19.83
N GLN A 105 3.86 -15.76 -21.02
CA GLN A 105 2.73 -14.83 -21.20
C GLN A 105 1.49 -15.26 -20.42
N LYS A 106 1.10 -16.52 -20.51
CA LYS A 106 -0.09 -17.05 -19.83
C LYS A 106 0.09 -17.06 -18.31
N LEU A 107 1.26 -17.46 -17.82
CA LEU A 107 1.56 -17.48 -16.39
C LEU A 107 1.68 -16.06 -15.83
N ALA A 108 2.30 -15.12 -16.56
CA ALA A 108 2.34 -13.71 -16.17
C ALA A 108 0.93 -13.09 -16.12
N ALA A 109 0.06 -13.39 -17.08
CA ALA A 109 -1.32 -12.93 -17.06
C ALA A 109 -2.10 -13.46 -15.84
N LEU A 110 -1.92 -14.75 -15.49
CA LEU A 110 -2.51 -15.32 -14.28
C LEU A 110 -2.03 -14.61 -13.00
N ILE A 111 -0.74 -14.32 -12.91
CA ILE A 111 -0.16 -13.63 -11.75
C ILE A 111 -0.60 -12.17 -11.70
N ASP A 112 -0.78 -11.50 -12.84
CA ASP A 112 -1.18 -10.09 -12.87
C ASP A 112 -2.61 -9.88 -12.34
N GLU A 113 -3.46 -10.90 -12.31
CA GLU A 113 -4.75 -10.85 -11.61
C GLU A 113 -4.61 -10.82 -10.07
N SER A 114 -3.41 -10.97 -9.53
CA SER A 114 -3.13 -10.86 -8.10
C SER A 114 -3.36 -9.45 -7.55
N GLU A 115 -3.93 -9.36 -6.36
CA GLU A 115 -4.07 -8.10 -5.60
C GLU A 115 -2.73 -7.49 -5.17
N TYR A 116 -1.66 -8.29 -5.08
CA TYR A 116 -0.40 -7.90 -4.44
C TYR A 116 0.79 -7.83 -5.39
N VAL A 117 0.73 -8.55 -6.51
CA VAL A 117 1.83 -8.64 -7.48
C VAL A 117 1.33 -8.21 -8.86
N GLU A 118 2.17 -7.46 -9.58
CA GLU A 118 2.03 -7.22 -11.01
C GLU A 118 3.08 -8.06 -11.73
N ALA A 119 2.71 -8.67 -12.86
CA ALA A 119 3.59 -9.54 -13.61
C ALA A 119 3.57 -9.24 -15.10
N MET A 120 4.71 -9.41 -15.74
CA MET A 120 4.89 -9.23 -17.17
C MET A 120 5.79 -10.32 -17.73
N ALA A 121 5.39 -10.90 -18.85
CA ALA A 121 6.27 -11.77 -19.61
C ALA A 121 7.21 -10.95 -20.49
N VAL A 122 8.48 -11.34 -20.51
CA VAL A 122 9.53 -10.82 -21.38
C VAL A 122 10.01 -11.98 -22.24
N GLY A 123 9.80 -11.87 -23.55
CA GLY A 123 10.18 -12.89 -24.52
C GLY A 123 10.58 -12.27 -25.85
N GLY A 124 11.06 -13.10 -26.79
CA GLY A 124 11.48 -12.67 -28.13
C GLY A 124 13.00 -12.68 -28.37
N THR A 125 13.42 -12.20 -29.54
CA THR A 125 14.78 -12.31 -30.10
C THR A 125 15.90 -11.64 -29.30
N THR A 126 15.56 -10.85 -28.27
CA THR A 126 16.52 -10.05 -27.49
C THR A 126 16.91 -10.69 -26.16
N VAL A 127 16.25 -11.78 -25.75
CA VAL A 127 16.56 -12.54 -24.52
C VAL A 127 16.71 -14.03 -24.84
N THR A 128 17.73 -14.68 -24.28
CA THR A 128 18.04 -16.09 -24.54
C THR A 128 16.96 -17.05 -24.02
N GLU A 129 16.19 -16.62 -23.01
CA GLU A 129 15.12 -17.39 -22.37
C GLU A 129 13.92 -16.47 -22.09
N SER A 130 12.72 -17.05 -22.12
CA SER A 130 11.50 -16.36 -21.72
C SER A 130 11.52 -16.12 -20.21
N VAL A 131 11.23 -14.89 -19.78
CA VAL A 131 11.26 -14.46 -18.37
C VAL A 131 9.90 -13.95 -17.95
N ILE A 132 9.54 -14.20 -16.70
CA ILE A 132 8.40 -13.62 -16.01
C ILE A 132 8.98 -12.64 -14.99
N ALA A 133 8.80 -11.35 -15.26
CA ALA A 133 9.19 -10.28 -14.37
C ALA A 133 8.02 -9.94 -13.44
N MET A 134 8.26 -10.00 -12.15
CA MET A 134 7.26 -9.76 -11.10
C MET A 134 7.68 -8.59 -10.23
N ARG A 135 6.72 -7.78 -9.82
CA ARG A 135 6.93 -6.67 -8.89
C ARG A 135 5.78 -6.57 -7.89
N SER A 136 6.06 -6.20 -6.64
CA SER A 136 4.97 -5.94 -5.70
C SER A 136 4.22 -4.65 -6.08
N ARG A 137 2.89 -4.69 -5.98
CA ARG A 137 2.03 -3.52 -6.24
C ARG A 137 2.24 -2.44 -5.17
N PHE A 138 2.49 -2.85 -3.93
CA PHE A 138 2.69 -1.98 -2.76
C PHE A 138 4.11 -2.12 -2.18
N GLY A 139 4.61 -1.07 -1.57
CA GLY A 139 5.92 -1.10 -0.90
C GLY A 139 5.77 -1.73 0.49
N GLY A 140 6.69 -2.61 0.89
CA GLY A 140 6.61 -3.27 2.20
C GLY A 140 5.42 -4.23 2.34
N ALA A 141 4.80 -4.61 1.22
CA ALA A 141 3.97 -5.81 1.16
C ALA A 141 4.80 -7.02 1.60
N ALA A 142 4.13 -8.06 2.11
CA ALA A 142 4.80 -9.31 2.45
C ALA A 142 5.72 -9.75 1.31
N ALA A 143 6.91 -10.22 1.67
CA ALA A 143 7.87 -10.66 0.68
C ALA A 143 7.25 -11.80 -0.12
N PHE A 144 6.90 -11.56 -1.40
CA PHE A 144 6.45 -12.64 -2.25
C PHE A 144 7.70 -13.44 -2.61
N VAL A 145 7.86 -14.61 -1.98
CA VAL A 145 8.86 -15.57 -2.40
C VAL A 145 8.26 -16.30 -3.58
N ALA A 146 8.74 -15.99 -4.78
CA ALA A 146 8.32 -16.70 -5.97
C ALA A 146 8.96 -18.09 -5.97
N VAL A 147 8.20 -19.09 -5.50
CA VAL A 147 8.63 -20.48 -5.55
C VAL A 147 8.16 -21.07 -6.87
N ALA A 148 9.13 -21.30 -7.76
CA ALA A 148 8.95 -22.03 -9.00
C ALA A 148 8.88 -23.54 -8.72
N SER A 149 7.86 -24.20 -9.25
CA SER A 149 7.74 -25.66 -9.23
C SER A 149 7.10 -26.17 -10.51
N ASN A 150 7.44 -27.40 -10.90
CA ASN A 150 7.04 -27.97 -12.19
C ASN A 150 6.70 -29.45 -12.04
N THR A 151 6.04 -29.99 -13.05
CA THR A 151 5.85 -31.44 -13.22
C THR A 151 6.47 -31.91 -14.53
N GLY A 152 6.89 -33.18 -14.59
CA GLY A 152 7.45 -33.77 -15.80
C GLY A 152 8.77 -33.13 -16.24
N SER A 153 8.84 -32.71 -17.50
CA SER A 153 10.04 -32.12 -18.12
C SER A 153 10.00 -30.58 -18.19
N ALA A 154 8.99 -29.95 -17.60
CA ALA A 154 8.91 -28.51 -17.43
C ALA A 154 9.96 -28.01 -16.42
N VAL A 155 10.60 -26.88 -16.72
CA VAL A 155 11.61 -26.25 -15.87
C VAL A 155 11.38 -24.73 -15.82
N LEU A 156 11.06 -24.27 -14.62
CA LEU A 156 11.13 -22.89 -14.15
C LEU A 156 12.36 -22.73 -13.24
N SER A 157 13.08 -21.63 -13.39
CA SER A 157 14.17 -21.26 -12.48
C SER A 157 14.08 -19.79 -12.06
N THR A 158 14.12 -19.51 -10.76
CA THR A 158 14.21 -18.13 -10.26
C THR A 158 15.66 -17.68 -10.34
N VAL A 159 15.96 -16.68 -11.17
CA VAL A 159 17.36 -16.29 -11.42
C VAL A 159 17.81 -15.13 -10.54
N GLU A 160 16.91 -14.22 -10.13
CA GLU A 160 17.28 -13.13 -9.21
C GLU A 160 16.07 -12.71 -8.37
N ASP A 161 16.05 -13.13 -7.10
CA ASP A 161 15.18 -12.52 -6.09
C ASP A 161 15.89 -11.26 -5.57
N TYR A 162 15.59 -10.10 -6.17
CA TYR A 162 16.07 -8.83 -5.65
C TYR A 162 15.13 -8.34 -4.54
N VAL A 163 15.33 -8.92 -3.35
CA VAL A 163 14.57 -8.60 -2.13
C VAL A 163 15.09 -7.28 -1.55
N VAL A 164 14.66 -6.15 -2.09
CA VAL A 164 14.86 -4.86 -1.39
C VAL A 164 13.72 -4.68 -0.40
N THR A 165 13.93 -5.17 0.82
CA THR A 165 13.01 -4.97 1.94
C THR A 165 13.58 -3.90 2.88
N SER A 166 13.39 -2.63 2.55
CA SER A 166 13.21 -1.67 3.64
C SER A 166 11.71 -1.58 3.89
N SER A 167 11.23 -2.09 5.02
CA SER A 167 9.90 -1.75 5.52
C SER A 167 10.01 -0.42 6.25
N GLY A 168 9.39 0.61 5.70
CA GLY A 168 9.16 1.85 6.43
C GLY A 168 8.26 1.59 7.63
N ASN A 169 8.46 2.36 8.71
CA ASN A 169 7.60 2.30 9.90
C ASN A 169 6.47 3.34 9.84
N GLY A 170 6.07 3.74 8.64
CA GLY A 170 4.92 4.63 8.45
C GLY A 170 3.60 3.86 8.48
N LEU A 171 2.50 4.59 8.32
CA LEU A 171 1.17 4.03 8.38
C LEU A 171 0.83 3.20 7.13
N LYS A 172 0.07 2.12 7.34
CA LYS A 172 -0.29 1.12 6.33
C LYS A 172 -1.79 0.90 6.29
N PHE A 173 -2.33 0.71 5.09
CA PHE A 173 -3.77 0.51 4.89
C PHE A 173 -4.08 -0.95 4.60
N GLY A 174 -5.25 -1.40 5.07
CA GLY A 174 -5.78 -2.71 4.76
C GLY A 174 -6.37 -2.80 3.35
N ASN A 175 -7.03 -3.91 3.06
CA ASN A 175 -7.76 -4.08 1.82
C ASN A 175 -9.07 -3.26 1.85
N PRO A 176 -9.46 -2.62 0.74
CA PRO A 176 -10.72 -1.89 0.67
C PRO A 176 -11.93 -2.85 0.68
N VAL A 177 -13.03 -2.44 1.31
CA VAL A 177 -14.31 -3.17 1.35
C VAL A 177 -15.44 -2.17 1.13
N GLY A 178 -16.34 -2.45 0.18
CA GLY A 178 -17.52 -1.60 -0.07
C GLY A 178 -17.20 -0.13 -0.37
N GLY A 179 -16.13 0.15 -1.10
CA GLY A 179 -15.70 1.52 -1.42
C GLY A 179 -15.00 2.28 -0.28
N THR A 180 -14.72 1.59 0.84
CA THR A 180 -14.02 2.16 2.00
C THR A 180 -12.68 1.46 2.19
N ILE A 181 -11.61 2.23 2.37
CA ILE A 181 -10.30 1.72 2.81
C ILE A 181 -10.02 2.18 4.23
N SER A 182 -9.56 1.27 5.08
CA SER A 182 -9.29 1.56 6.49
C SER A 182 -7.83 1.31 6.85
N LYS A 183 -7.40 1.76 8.03
CA LYS A 183 -6.14 1.31 8.63
C LYS A 183 -6.04 -0.22 8.62
N ASP A 184 -4.83 -0.73 8.51
CA ASP A 184 -4.56 -2.16 8.64
C ASP A 184 -4.63 -2.63 10.11
N SER A 185 -4.17 -3.85 10.36
CA SER A 185 -4.10 -4.42 11.71
C SER A 185 -2.99 -3.82 12.57
N ASP A 186 -2.10 -2.98 12.03
CA ASP A 186 -1.04 -2.35 12.80
C ASP A 186 -1.60 -1.35 13.82
N VAL A 187 -0.85 -1.20 14.92
CA VAL A 187 -1.13 -0.17 15.92
C VAL A 187 -0.72 1.18 15.35
N TRP A 188 -1.68 2.08 15.16
CA TRP A 188 -1.43 3.47 14.80
C TRP A 188 -1.45 4.29 16.07
N SER A 189 -0.30 4.83 16.48
CA SER A 189 -0.20 5.56 17.76
C SER A 189 0.86 6.66 17.70
N GLY A 190 0.72 7.65 18.57
CA GLY A 190 1.67 8.75 18.71
C GLY A 190 1.73 9.27 20.14
N VAL A 191 2.85 9.88 20.51
CA VAL A 191 3.02 10.55 21.81
C VAL A 191 2.49 11.98 21.71
N VAL A 192 1.74 12.41 22.71
CA VAL A 192 1.24 13.78 22.83
C VAL A 192 2.40 14.72 23.15
N THR A 193 2.68 15.65 22.24
CA THR A 193 3.75 16.64 22.37
C THR A 193 3.24 18.01 22.80
N LEU A 194 1.93 18.26 22.66
CA LEU A 194 1.32 19.51 23.11
C LEU A 194 1.16 19.50 24.64
N ALA A 195 1.60 20.57 25.29
CA ALA A 195 1.50 20.71 26.74
C ALA A 195 0.03 20.71 27.21
N GLY A 196 -0.21 20.23 28.43
CA GLY A 196 -1.53 20.22 29.06
C GLY A 196 -2.45 19.07 28.59
N THR A 197 -3.75 19.22 28.89
CA THR A 197 -4.79 18.28 28.47
C THR A 197 -5.47 18.80 27.21
N ASN A 198 -5.43 18.01 26.14
CA ASN A 198 -5.86 18.41 24.81
C ASN A 198 -6.98 17.51 24.29
N THR A 199 -7.75 18.02 23.35
CA THR A 199 -8.76 17.24 22.61
C THR A 199 -8.55 17.47 21.13
N ALA A 200 -8.43 16.38 20.37
CA ALA A 200 -8.29 16.45 18.92
C ALA A 200 -9.64 16.78 18.28
N GLY A 201 -9.66 17.79 17.42
CA GLY A 201 -10.86 18.18 16.66
C GLY A 201 -10.85 17.68 15.23
N TRP A 202 -9.66 17.45 14.67
CA TRP A 202 -9.49 16.90 13.32
C TRP A 202 -8.14 16.20 13.17
N PHE A 203 -8.01 15.44 12.09
CA PHE A 203 -6.74 14.82 11.70
C PHE A 203 -6.38 15.14 10.26
N ARG A 204 -5.08 15.04 9.96
CA ARG A 204 -4.53 15.06 8.61
C ARG A 204 -3.65 13.84 8.38
N ILE A 205 -3.92 13.06 7.35
CA ILE A 205 -2.92 12.12 6.81
C ILE A 205 -2.10 12.86 5.76
N VAL A 206 -0.77 12.71 5.83
CA VAL A 206 0.17 13.28 4.87
C VAL A 206 0.99 12.14 4.27
N GLU A 207 1.19 12.16 2.95
CA GLU A 207 2.10 11.23 2.29
C GLU A 207 3.51 11.25 2.90
N TYR A 208 4.24 10.15 2.70
CA TYR A 208 5.64 10.06 3.14
C TYR A 208 6.45 11.25 2.62
N GLY A 209 7.11 11.97 3.53
CA GLY A 209 7.97 13.12 3.22
C GLY A 209 7.24 14.46 3.04
N GLY A 210 5.91 14.50 3.09
CA GLY A 210 5.16 15.76 3.00
C GLY A 210 5.21 16.61 4.27
N ASN A 211 4.93 17.91 4.14
CA ASN A 211 4.94 18.88 5.23
C ASN A 211 3.54 19.46 5.50
N PRO A 212 2.85 19.09 6.60
CA PRO A 212 1.50 19.59 6.88
C PRO A 212 1.43 21.09 7.22
N ALA A 213 2.55 21.73 7.56
CA ALA A 213 2.58 23.12 8.03
C ALA A 213 2.54 24.17 6.89
N ILE A 214 2.59 23.73 5.64
CA ILE A 214 2.57 24.62 4.47
C ILE A 214 1.29 24.42 3.64
N SER A 215 0.89 25.43 2.89
CA SER A 215 -0.10 25.25 1.83
C SER A 215 0.57 24.55 0.63
N SER A 216 -0.11 23.57 0.03
CA SER A 216 0.39 22.81 -1.12
C SER A 216 -0.74 22.21 -1.93
N THR A 217 -0.62 22.29 -3.26
CA THR A 217 -1.52 21.64 -4.22
C THR A 217 -0.94 20.36 -4.81
N THR A 218 0.32 20.04 -4.48
CA THR A 218 1.05 18.87 -5.01
C THR A 218 1.19 17.75 -3.98
N GLU A 219 1.25 18.11 -2.69
CA GLU A 219 1.31 17.13 -1.61
C GLU A 219 -0.02 16.40 -1.46
N ALA A 220 0.04 15.08 -1.32
CA ALA A 220 -1.13 14.28 -1.03
C ALA A 220 -1.44 14.35 0.47
N ARG A 221 -2.65 14.85 0.77
CA ARG A 221 -3.18 14.99 2.12
C ARG A 221 -4.65 14.60 2.15
N VAL A 222 -5.08 14.05 3.27
CA VAL A 222 -6.50 13.81 3.56
C VAL A 222 -6.78 14.34 4.95
N ASP A 223 -7.80 15.20 5.03
CA ASP A 223 -8.27 15.72 6.30
C ASP A 223 -9.60 15.07 6.66
N GLY A 224 -9.79 14.75 7.93
CA GLY A 224 -11.05 14.24 8.45
C GLY A 224 -11.33 14.74 9.87
N ASN A 225 -12.57 14.62 10.31
CA ASN A 225 -12.88 14.87 11.71
C ASN A 225 -12.38 13.71 12.59
N ILE A 226 -12.15 13.98 13.86
CA ILE A 226 -11.73 12.94 14.80
C ILE A 226 -12.45 13.10 16.13
N GLY A 227 -12.76 11.98 16.77
CA GLY A 227 -13.39 11.97 18.09
C GLY A 227 -13.29 10.60 18.76
N VAL A 228 -13.97 10.46 19.89
CA VAL A 228 -14.15 9.15 20.55
C VAL A 228 -15.49 8.57 20.10
N GLY A 229 -15.48 7.36 19.55
CA GLY A 229 -16.69 6.63 19.16
C GLY A 229 -17.44 7.16 17.93
N LEU A 230 -17.05 8.32 17.37
CA LEU A 230 -17.65 8.94 16.19
C LEU A 230 -16.57 9.64 15.34
N GLY A 231 -16.87 9.83 14.05
CA GLY A 231 -16.01 10.53 13.09
C GLY A 231 -15.33 9.62 12.07
N ASP A 232 -14.69 10.24 11.08
CA ASP A 232 -13.89 9.64 10.01
C ASP A 232 -12.64 8.93 10.59
N GLY A 233 -12.14 9.47 11.71
CA GLY A 233 -11.13 8.86 12.56
C GLY A 233 -11.60 8.75 14.00
N GLN A 234 -11.11 7.74 14.72
CA GLN A 234 -11.43 7.54 16.13
C GLN A 234 -10.17 7.36 16.97
N VAL A 235 -10.14 8.01 18.13
CA VAL A 235 -9.08 7.88 19.14
C VAL A 235 -9.60 7.17 20.39
N GLY A 236 -8.68 6.53 21.10
CA GLY A 236 -9.01 5.83 22.36
C GLY A 236 -9.34 6.72 23.54
N ASN A 237 -8.95 7.99 23.50
CA ASN A 237 -9.06 8.90 24.64
C ASN A 237 -9.50 10.29 24.16
N ALA A 238 -10.51 10.87 24.82
CA ALA A 238 -10.99 12.23 24.54
C ALA A 238 -10.05 13.30 25.12
N SER A 239 -9.39 12.96 26.23
CA SER A 239 -8.41 13.78 26.94
C SER A 239 -7.01 13.25 26.67
N MET A 240 -6.20 14.04 25.98
CA MET A 240 -4.84 13.72 25.57
C MET A 240 -3.86 14.56 26.39
N GLU A 241 -3.26 13.94 27.40
CA GLU A 241 -2.30 14.61 28.28
C GLU A 241 -0.88 14.55 27.70
N TYR A 242 -0.10 15.59 27.93
CA TYR A 242 1.31 15.64 27.52
C TYR A 242 2.09 14.39 27.94
N GLY A 243 2.86 13.83 27.02
CA GLY A 243 3.70 12.64 27.25
C GLY A 243 2.95 11.31 27.20
N THR A 244 1.61 11.32 27.15
CA THR A 244 0.82 10.09 27.00
C THR A 244 0.78 9.62 25.54
N THR A 245 0.57 8.32 25.33
CA THR A 245 0.37 7.77 23.98
C THR A 245 -1.11 7.77 23.65
N VAL A 246 -1.46 8.36 22.51
CA VAL A 246 -2.79 8.27 21.91
C VAL A 246 -2.78 7.22 20.80
N THR A 247 -3.78 6.35 20.80
CA THR A 247 -3.98 5.33 19.77
C THR A 247 -5.13 5.73 18.85
N VAL A 248 -4.89 5.66 17.54
CA VAL A 248 -5.90 5.76 16.51
C VAL A 248 -6.54 4.38 16.34
N MET A 249 -7.77 4.26 16.84
CA MET A 249 -8.55 3.03 16.81
C MET A 249 -9.08 2.75 15.42
N THR A 250 -9.61 3.79 14.77
CA THR A 250 -10.21 3.70 13.43
C THR A 250 -9.71 4.88 12.59
N ALA A 251 -9.44 4.62 11.31
CA ALA A 251 -9.29 5.64 10.29
C ALA A 251 -9.84 5.04 9.00
N ALA A 252 -11.01 5.53 8.56
CA ALA A 252 -11.74 4.97 7.43
C ALA A 252 -11.97 6.04 6.37
N PHE A 253 -11.69 5.68 5.12
CA PHE A 253 -11.74 6.58 3.97
C PHE A 253 -12.69 6.01 2.93
N THR A 254 -13.90 6.56 2.89
CA THR A 254 -14.95 6.16 1.95
C THR A 254 -14.94 7.07 0.74
N PHE A 255 -14.82 6.48 -0.46
CA PHE A 255 -15.05 7.24 -1.68
C PHE A 255 -16.54 7.54 -1.83
N PRO A 256 -16.91 8.76 -2.27
CA PRO A 256 -18.30 9.11 -2.46
C PRO A 256 -18.94 8.19 -3.50
N TYR A 257 -20.09 7.62 -3.15
CA TYR A 257 -21.00 6.97 -4.07
C TYR A 257 -22.27 7.82 -4.18
N ALA A 258 -22.84 7.96 -5.38
CA ALA A 258 -24.20 8.47 -5.50
C ALA A 258 -25.12 7.34 -5.02
N ALA A 259 -26.02 7.62 -4.07
CA ALA A 259 -27.03 6.64 -3.70
C ALA A 259 -27.89 6.34 -4.94
N GLU A 260 -27.93 5.07 -5.34
CA GLU A 260 -28.86 4.55 -6.35
C GLU A 260 -30.27 4.43 -5.77
#